data_AF-A0A1C6CLS7-F1
#
_entry.id   AF-A0A1C6CLS7-F1
#
_cell.length_a   1.000
_cell.length_b   1.000
_cell.length_c   1.000
_cell.angle_alpha   90.00
_cell.angle_beta   90.00
_cell.angle_gamma   90.00
#
_symmetry.space_group_name_H-M   'P 1'
#
loop_
_entity.id
_entity.type
_entity.pdbx_description
1 polymer ?
#
loop_
_entity_poly.entity_id
_entity_poly.type
_entity_poly.pdbx_seq_one_letter_code
_entity_poly.pdbx_strand_id
1 'polypeptide(L)'
;MKADGFSLDDKRAPIEENDIPDIIERFHSLTNPPTVSDSTLGERTLPQSADADSPLNEGARARTEQSFLVPKQEIAGNDYDLSINKYKKVEYVPVEYPSTAEIMADLHELEMDITAGLSELEGML
;
A
#
# COMPACT_ATOMS: atom_id res chain seq x y z
N MET A 1 2.13 -5.81 4.55
CA MET A 1 1.14 -6.33 5.52
C MET A 1 0.71 -5.17 6.42
N LYS A 2 -0.56 -4.81 6.31
CA LYS A 2 -1.26 -3.77 7.06
C LYS A 2 -2.23 -4.40 8.07
N ALA A 3 -2.94 -5.46 7.70
CA ALA A 3 -3.86 -6.19 8.57
C ALA A 3 -3.78 -7.70 8.33
N ASP A 4 -3.80 -8.48 9.42
CA ASP A 4 -3.80 -9.95 9.42
C ASP A 4 -5.21 -10.55 9.43
N GLY A 5 -6.25 -9.72 9.26
CA GLY A 5 -7.65 -10.15 9.36
C GLY A 5 -8.16 -10.24 10.80
N PHE A 6 -7.41 -9.77 11.80
CA PHE A 6 -7.83 -9.70 13.19
C PHE A 6 -7.71 -8.30 13.79
N SER A 7 -8.57 -7.98 14.76
CA SER A 7 -8.50 -6.72 15.50
C SER A 7 -7.22 -6.65 16.35
N LEU A 8 -6.74 -5.42 16.57
CA LEU A 8 -5.55 -5.14 17.39
C LEU A 8 -5.79 -5.25 18.91
N ASP A 9 -7.05 -5.43 19.32
CA ASP A 9 -7.39 -5.66 20.72
C ASP A 9 -7.17 -7.12 21.13
N ASP A 10 -7.11 -7.37 22.44
CA ASP A 10 -6.83 -8.71 23.00
C ASP A 10 -7.84 -9.79 22.58
N LYS A 11 -9.05 -9.41 22.16
CA LYS A 11 -10.08 -10.36 21.73
C LYS A 11 -9.84 -10.86 20.32
N ARG A 12 -8.96 -10.19 19.55
CA ARG A 12 -8.59 -10.54 18.16
C ARG A 12 -9.81 -11.00 17.39
N ALA A 13 -10.82 -10.13 17.30
CA ALA A 13 -12.03 -10.42 16.54
C ALA A 13 -11.71 -10.38 15.04
N PRO A 14 -12.32 -11.24 14.22
CA PRO A 14 -12.09 -11.21 12.77
C PRO A 14 -12.60 -9.89 12.18
N ILE A 15 -11.82 -9.32 11.28
CA ILE A 15 -12.15 -8.08 10.55
C ILE A 15 -12.13 -8.35 9.04
N GLU A 16 -12.85 -7.52 8.28
CA GLU A 16 -12.94 -7.65 6.81
C GLU A 16 -11.61 -7.28 6.11
N GLU A 17 -10.83 -6.37 6.69
CA GLU A 17 -9.51 -6.02 6.16
C GLU A 17 -8.49 -7.13 6.44
N ASN A 18 -8.11 -7.87 5.39
CA ASN A 18 -7.20 -9.00 5.50
C ASN A 18 -6.24 -9.07 4.29
N ASP A 19 -4.95 -8.87 4.53
CA ASP A 19 -3.92 -8.96 3.49
C ASP A 19 -3.39 -10.39 3.28
N ILE A 20 -3.71 -11.34 4.16
CA ILE A 20 -3.14 -12.71 4.12
C ILE A 20 -3.47 -13.43 2.80
N PRO A 21 -4.72 -13.43 2.29
CA PRO A 21 -5.05 -14.09 1.02
C PRO A 21 -4.23 -13.55 -0.16
N ASP A 22 -4.09 -12.22 -0.25
CA ASP A 22 -3.32 -11.52 -1.30
C ASP A 22 -1.82 -11.87 -1.22
N ILE A 23 -1.24 -11.93 -0.01
CA ILE A 23 0.16 -12.32 0.19
C ILE A 23 0.40 -13.77 -0.27
N ILE A 24 -0.52 -14.68 0.06
CA ILE A 24 -0.42 -16.10 -0.31
C ILE A 24 -0.48 -16.26 -1.84
N GLU A 25 -1.45 -15.61 -2.49
CA GLU A 25 -1.59 -15.65 -3.95
C GLU A 25 -0.32 -15.13 -4.65
N ARG A 26 0.22 -14.01 -4.17
CA ARG A 26 1.46 -13.42 -4.70
C ARG A 26 2.67 -14.31 -4.49
N PHE A 27 2.82 -14.91 -3.32
CA PHE A 27 3.93 -15.82 -3.07
C PHE A 27 3.86 -17.05 -4.01
N HIS A 28 2.68 -17.61 -4.21
CA HIS A 28 2.51 -18.74 -5.12
C HIS A 28 2.80 -18.38 -6.58
N SER A 29 2.53 -17.15 -7.00
CA SER A 29 2.88 -16.65 -8.35
C SER A 29 4.39 -16.65 -8.63
N LEU A 30 5.23 -16.60 -7.59
CA LEU A 30 6.69 -16.70 -7.71
C LEU A 30 7.18 -18.16 -7.85
N THR A 31 6.38 -19.13 -7.42
CA THR A 31 6.78 -20.55 -7.32
C THR A 31 6.20 -21.46 -8.41
N ASN A 32 5.17 -21.03 -9.14
CA ASN A 32 4.54 -21.87 -10.15
C ASN A 32 5.08 -21.58 -11.57
N PRO A 33 5.71 -22.55 -12.27
CA PRO A 33 5.59 -22.60 -13.73
C PRO A 33 4.11 -22.84 -14.09
N PRO A 34 3.63 -22.40 -15.27
CA PRO A 34 2.22 -22.49 -15.62
C PRO A 34 1.76 -23.94 -15.56
N THR A 35 0.84 -24.23 -14.63
CA THR A 35 0.16 -25.51 -14.56
C THR A 35 -0.75 -25.60 -15.78
N VAL A 36 -0.26 -26.21 -16.86
CA VAL A 36 -1.09 -26.61 -17.99
C VAL A 36 -2.06 -27.69 -17.50
N SER A 37 -3.26 -27.27 -17.13
CA SER A 37 -4.40 -28.17 -17.02
C SER A 37 -4.92 -28.45 -18.43
N ASP A 38 -4.22 -29.30 -19.19
CA ASP A 38 -4.93 -30.13 -20.16
C ASP A 38 -4.23 -31.47 -20.38
N SER A 39 -5.03 -32.52 -20.22
CA SER A 39 -4.68 -33.90 -20.43
C SER A 39 -4.61 -34.20 -21.93
N THR A 40 -3.49 -33.91 -22.59
CA THR A 40 -3.15 -34.54 -23.87
C THR A 40 -1.63 -34.67 -24.02
N LEU A 41 -1.21 -35.91 -24.26
CA LEU A 41 0.18 -36.36 -24.37
C LEU A 41 0.91 -35.73 -25.56
N GLY A 42 2.07 -35.13 -25.28
CA GLY A 42 3.24 -35.21 -26.16
C GLY A 42 3.54 -34.00 -27.02
N GLU A 43 4.32 -33.06 -26.49
CA GLU A 43 5.49 -32.45 -27.16
C GLU A 43 6.21 -31.62 -26.08
N ARG A 44 7.45 -31.96 -25.73
CA ARG A 44 8.22 -31.22 -24.73
C ARG A 44 8.84 -29.99 -25.38
N THR A 45 8.03 -28.96 -25.58
CA THR A 45 8.53 -27.64 -26.00
C THR A 45 9.28 -27.01 -24.82
N LEU A 46 10.53 -26.62 -25.06
CA LEU A 46 11.32 -25.81 -24.14
C LEU A 46 10.53 -24.55 -23.77
N PRO A 47 10.41 -24.15 -22.49
CA PRO A 47 9.77 -22.89 -22.14
C PRO A 47 10.61 -21.75 -22.74
N GLN A 48 10.12 -21.22 -23.84
CA GLN A 48 10.70 -20.12 -24.57
C GLN A 48 10.27 -18.85 -23.87
N SER A 49 11.25 -18.14 -23.32
CA SER A 49 11.19 -16.73 -22.89
C SER A 49 9.95 -16.29 -22.10
N ALA A 50 10.15 -16.08 -20.80
CA ALA A 50 9.65 -14.89 -20.08
C ALA A 50 8.24 -14.43 -20.48
N ASP A 51 7.22 -15.24 -20.17
CA ASP A 51 5.84 -14.80 -20.33
C ASP A 51 5.55 -13.70 -19.30
N ALA A 52 5.46 -12.48 -19.82
CA ALA A 52 5.14 -11.22 -19.17
C ALA A 52 3.69 -11.14 -18.67
N ASP A 53 3.06 -12.26 -18.32
CA ASP A 53 1.62 -12.38 -18.08
C ASP A 53 1.28 -13.12 -16.77
N SER A 54 2.17 -13.06 -15.78
CA SER A 54 1.73 -13.27 -14.39
C SER A 54 1.00 -11.99 -13.96
N PRO A 55 -0.31 -12.03 -13.65
CA PRO A 55 -1.14 -10.82 -13.47
C PRO A 55 -0.67 -9.92 -12.31
N LEU A 56 0.26 -10.41 -11.48
CA LEU A 56 0.69 -9.76 -10.25
C LEU A 56 2.12 -9.18 -10.31
N ASN A 57 2.91 -9.53 -11.34
CA ASN A 57 4.28 -9.04 -11.61
C ASN A 57 5.12 -8.71 -10.34
N GLU A 58 5.17 -9.64 -9.39
CA GLU A 58 5.78 -9.43 -8.06
C GLU A 58 7.29 -9.15 -8.16
N GLY A 59 7.95 -9.64 -9.22
CA GLY A 59 9.39 -9.46 -9.44
C GLY A 59 9.80 -8.03 -9.80
N ALA A 60 8.90 -7.19 -10.31
CA ALA A 60 9.20 -5.83 -10.77
C ALA A 60 8.81 -4.73 -9.76
N ARG A 61 8.34 -5.11 -8.57
CA ARG A 61 7.79 -4.17 -7.58
C ARG A 61 8.84 -3.23 -7.02
N ALA A 62 8.43 -1.97 -6.85
CA ALA A 62 9.28 -0.94 -6.28
C ALA A 62 9.40 -1.08 -4.76
N ARG A 63 10.52 -0.61 -4.19
CA ARG A 63 10.78 -0.62 -2.74
C ARG A 63 9.89 0.36 -1.94
N THR A 64 8.98 1.05 -2.61
CA THR A 64 7.94 1.91 -2.06
C THR A 64 6.62 1.16 -1.83
N GLU A 65 6.45 0.01 -2.48
CA GLU A 65 5.22 -0.79 -2.44
C GLU A 65 5.08 -1.61 -1.15
N GLN A 66 3.94 -2.29 -1.01
CA GLN A 66 3.63 -3.13 0.14
C GLN A 66 4.56 -4.34 0.31
N SER A 67 5.04 -4.90 -0.81
CA SER A 67 5.98 -6.02 -0.88
C SER A 67 6.99 -5.75 -2.00
N PHE A 68 8.23 -6.18 -1.80
CA PHE A 68 9.30 -6.08 -2.79
C PHE A 68 10.38 -7.12 -2.50
N LEU A 69 11.16 -7.47 -3.52
CA LEU A 69 12.25 -8.44 -3.39
C LEU A 69 13.56 -7.73 -3.05
N VAL A 70 14.34 -8.35 -2.15
CA VAL A 70 15.68 -7.90 -1.77
C VAL A 70 16.69 -8.98 -2.15
N PRO A 71 17.75 -8.66 -2.91
CA PRO A 71 18.80 -9.62 -3.25
C PRO A 71 19.51 -10.17 -2.00
N LYS A 72 19.82 -11.47 -2.01
CA LYS A 72 20.57 -12.13 -0.93
C LYS A 72 21.90 -11.44 -0.61
N GLN A 73 22.62 -10.96 -1.63
CA GLN A 73 23.89 -10.27 -1.46
C GLN A 73 23.74 -8.98 -0.64
N GLU A 74 22.62 -8.27 -0.83
CA GLU A 74 22.33 -7.04 -0.09
C GLU A 74 22.04 -7.32 1.39
N ILE A 75 21.27 -8.38 1.67
CA ILE A 75 20.99 -8.83 3.04
C ILE A 75 22.28 -9.26 3.75
N ALA A 76 23.15 -10.00 3.05
CA ALA A 76 24.45 -10.40 3.58
C ALA A 76 25.37 -9.21 3.85
N GLY A 77 25.33 -8.17 3.00
CA GLY A 77 26.08 -6.93 3.19
C GLY A 77 25.56 -6.06 4.35
N ASN A 78 24.32 -6.27 4.78
CA ASN A 78 23.70 -5.59 5.91
C ASN A 78 23.68 -6.47 7.18
N ASP A 79 24.62 -7.41 7.32
CA ASP A 79 24.75 -8.30 8.48
C ASP A 79 23.47 -9.10 8.80
N TYR A 80 22.69 -9.44 7.77
CA TYR A 80 21.40 -10.10 7.89
C TYR A 80 20.36 -9.33 8.71
N ASP A 81 20.50 -8.00 8.81
CA ASP A 81 19.44 -7.14 9.31
C ASP A 81 18.23 -7.23 8.37
N LEU A 82 17.09 -7.73 8.88
CA LEU A 82 15.83 -7.88 8.13
C LEU A 82 14.84 -6.75 8.43
N SER A 83 15.29 -5.67 9.06
CA SER A 83 14.45 -4.52 9.36
C SER A 83 13.90 -3.91 8.07
N ILE A 84 12.56 -3.85 7.95
CA ILE A 84 11.89 -3.32 6.76
C ILE A 84 12.36 -1.89 6.41
N ASN A 85 12.66 -1.07 7.42
CA ASN A 85 13.14 0.31 7.26
C ASN A 85 14.51 0.41 6.57
N LYS A 86 15.32 -0.65 6.64
CA LYS A 86 16.64 -0.69 5.97
C LYS A 86 16.51 -0.75 4.46
N TYR A 87 15.43 -1.38 3.98
CA TYR A 87 15.25 -1.72 2.58
C TYR A 87 14.11 -0.97 1.90
N LYS A 88 13.18 -0.42 2.69
CA LYS A 88 12.03 0.33 2.18
C LYS A 88 12.45 1.74 1.79
N LYS A 89 12.07 2.17 0.58
CA LYS A 89 12.22 3.55 0.14
C LYS A 89 10.98 4.32 0.58
N VAL A 90 11.16 5.31 1.45
CA VAL A 90 10.08 6.23 1.83
C VAL A 90 10.26 7.50 0.99
N GLU A 91 9.32 7.75 0.09
CA GLU A 91 9.31 8.98 -0.70
C GLU A 91 8.62 10.07 0.13
N TYR A 92 9.38 11.08 0.52
CA TYR A 92 8.84 12.25 1.19
C TYR A 92 8.24 13.19 0.15
N VAL A 93 6.91 13.32 0.14
CA VAL A 93 6.24 14.36 -0.63
C VAL A 93 6.21 15.61 0.24
N PRO A 94 6.82 16.73 -0.18
CA PRO A 94 6.73 17.97 0.56
C PRO A 94 5.26 18.40 0.64
N VAL A 95 4.81 18.71 1.85
CA VAL A 95 3.47 19.28 2.06
C VAL A 95 3.57 20.77 1.75
N GLU A 96 2.92 21.21 0.68
CA GLU A 96 2.74 22.63 0.41
C GLU A 96 1.63 23.17 1.28
N TYR A 97 1.94 24.23 2.03
CA TYR A 97 0.97 24.95 2.84
C TYR A 97 0.52 26.20 2.10
N PRO A 98 -0.77 26.58 2.23
CA PRO A 98 -1.23 27.87 1.74
C PRO A 98 -0.46 29.01 2.41
N SER A 99 -0.41 30.14 1.73
CA SER A 99 0.27 31.33 2.24
C SER A 99 -0.43 31.85 3.49
N THR A 100 0.30 32.57 4.34
CA THR A 100 -0.30 33.24 5.52
C THR A 100 -1.45 34.16 5.13
N ALA A 101 -1.39 34.80 3.96
CA ALA A 101 -2.44 35.69 3.49
C ALA A 101 -3.75 34.95 3.18
N GLU A 102 -3.68 33.78 2.56
CA GLU A 102 -4.85 32.93 2.27
C GLU A 102 -5.47 32.41 3.56
N ILE A 103 -4.65 31.91 4.48
CA ILE A 103 -5.14 31.43 5.80
C ILE A 103 -5.85 32.56 6.57
N MET A 104 -5.31 33.78 6.51
CA MET A 104 -5.93 34.94 7.17
C MET A 104 -7.22 35.40 6.47
N ALA A 105 -7.32 35.24 5.16
CA ALA A 105 -8.55 35.52 4.42
C ALA A 105 -9.65 34.53 4.81
N ASP A 106 -9.33 33.22 4.83
CA ASP A 106 -10.25 32.16 5.25
C ASP A 106 -10.74 32.38 6.70
N LEU A 107 -9.83 32.78 7.60
CA LEU A 107 -10.18 33.09 8.99
C LEU A 107 -11.19 34.25 9.08
N HIS A 108 -10.94 35.32 8.31
CA HIS A 108 -11.83 36.48 8.27
C HIS A 108 -13.21 36.15 7.71
N GLU A 109 -13.28 35.34 6.66
CA GLU A 109 -14.55 34.86 6.10
C GLU A 109 -15.33 34.06 7.15
N LEU A 110 -14.66 33.13 7.85
CA LEU A 110 -15.28 32.35 8.91
C LEU A 110 -15.82 33.25 10.05
N GLU A 111 -15.08 34.30 10.43
CA GLU A 111 -15.55 35.26 11.44
C GLU A 111 -16.79 36.04 10.98
N MET A 112 -16.88 36.38 9.69
CA MET A 112 -18.06 37.05 9.13
C MET A 112 -19.30 36.14 9.21
N ASP A 113 -19.15 34.87 8.83
CA ASP A 113 -20.24 33.89 8.90
C ASP A 113 -20.72 33.67 10.33
N ILE A 114 -19.78 33.56 11.29
CA ILE A 114 -20.10 33.43 12.71
C ILE A 114 -20.87 34.66 13.20
N THR A 115 -20.42 35.86 12.83
CA THR A 115 -21.05 37.12 13.25
C THR A 115 -22.45 37.26 12.65
N ALA A 116 -22.63 36.89 11.38
CA ALA A 116 -23.94 36.89 10.72
C ALA A 116 -24.91 35.92 11.41
N GLY A 117 -24.48 34.69 11.68
CA GLY A 117 -25.29 33.70 12.39
C GLY A 117 -25.66 34.13 13.81
N LEU A 118 -24.74 34.78 14.53
CA LEU A 118 -25.03 35.38 15.84
C LEU A 118 -26.08 36.49 15.75
N SER A 119 -25.97 37.38 14.77
CA SER A 119 -26.93 38.46 14.57
C SER A 119 -28.32 37.95 14.18
N GLU A 120 -28.41 36.87 13.41
CA GLU A 120 -29.68 36.21 13.07
C GLU A 120 -30.34 35.64 14.33
N LEU A 121 -29.57 34.93 15.17
CA LEU A 121 -30.02 34.39 16.46
C LEU A 121 -30.51 35.50 17.40
N GLU A 122 -29.80 36.62 17.50
CA GLU A 122 -30.22 37.77 18.32
C GLU A 122 -31.52 38.41 17.83
N GLY A 123 -31.77 38.44 16.51
CA GLY A 123 -33.00 39.00 15.93
C GLY A 123 -34.27 38.18 16.17
N MET A 124 -34.14 36.94 16.65
CA MET A 124 -35.27 36.05 16.98
C MET A 124 -35.75 36.19 18.45
N LEU A 125 -35.10 37.04 19.25
CA LEU A 125 -35.40 37.34 20.67
C LEU A 125 -36.18 38.65 20.82
#